data_AF-A0A7G6T591-F1
#
_entry.id   AF-A0A7G6T591-F1
#
_cell.length_a   1.000
_cell.length_b   1.000
_cell.length_c   1.000
_cell.angle_alpha   90.00
_cell.angle_beta   90.00
_cell.angle_gamma   90.00
#
_symmetry.space_group_name_H-M   'P 1'
#
loop_
_entity.id
_entity.type
_entity.pdbx_description
1 polymer ?
#
loop_
_entity_poly.entity_id
_entity_poly.type
_entity_poly.pdbx_seq_one_letter_code
_entity_poly.pdbx_strand_id
1 'polypeptide(L)'
;MHNHDAAVPYIVISPFSEWGLSETLRLLRQYRIYNNIAVSVRAGGHGYFNGASCEGVMINLSNMTSACIKDDVLILDPGGILGQTIHYLNKAEKVVPHGDCYEVAAGGHFTTAGWDVILSRKYGLGCQPLLGGRVVLWDGTVLEVNESSYPDLMWAMRGGAAAEVGVVSRLDLQLVDAPKYATWRESVLDLRQLRVCIENNIVAKAVGLPRELSIYFKVVFVQKKEEPVCHVSLFSLLPVSENISILREHLGNGIMDAFSDVEGGAPDQLLTSECCRPPPF
;
A
#
# COMPACT_ATOMS: atom_id res chain seq x y z
N MET A 1 5.14 19.65 7.94
CA MET A 1 4.09 19.75 8.99
C MET A 1 4.01 21.13 9.67
N HIS A 2 4.76 22.15 9.24
CA HIS A 2 4.71 23.51 9.83
C HIS A 2 4.03 24.56 8.95
N ASN A 3 3.29 24.14 7.91
CA ASN A 3 2.56 25.09 7.08
C ASN A 3 1.23 25.44 7.77
N HIS A 4 1.13 26.65 8.33
CA HIS A 4 -0.09 27.16 8.94
C HIS A 4 -1.18 27.52 7.90
N ASP A 5 -0.83 27.55 6.60
CA ASP A 5 -1.76 27.79 5.50
C ASP A 5 -2.45 26.50 5.01
N ALA A 6 -2.28 25.37 5.73
CA ALA A 6 -2.99 24.15 5.41
C ALA A 6 -4.50 24.35 5.65
N ALA A 7 -5.32 24.07 4.64
CA ALA A 7 -6.77 24.12 4.76
C ALA A 7 -7.26 23.22 5.91
N VAL A 8 -7.85 23.83 6.95
CA VAL A 8 -8.42 23.14 8.11
C VAL A 8 -9.94 23.11 7.97
N PRO A 9 -10.59 21.94 8.15
CA PRO A 9 -12.04 21.87 8.08
C PRO A 9 -12.68 22.64 9.23
N TYR A 10 -13.75 23.37 8.91
CA TYR A 10 -14.59 24.02 9.92
C TYR A 10 -15.48 23.00 10.64
N ILE A 11 -15.87 21.94 9.93
CA ILE A 11 -16.73 20.87 10.45
C ILE A 11 -16.16 19.53 10.03
N VAL A 12 -16.12 18.58 10.98
CA VAL A 12 -15.78 17.19 10.71
C VAL A 12 -17.01 16.33 11.03
N ILE A 13 -17.44 15.52 10.06
CA ILE A 13 -18.53 14.55 10.21
C ILE A 13 -17.94 13.15 10.09
N SER A 14 -18.12 12.33 11.12
CA SER A 14 -17.55 10.98 11.19
C SER A 14 -18.64 9.91 11.22
N PRO A 15 -19.16 9.46 10.06
CA PRO A 15 -20.13 8.36 10.02
C PRO A 15 -19.50 7.05 10.51
N PHE A 16 -20.33 6.20 11.12
CA PHE A 16 -19.94 4.87 11.62
C PHE A 16 -20.47 3.72 10.73
N SER A 17 -21.24 4.04 9.69
CA SER A 17 -21.86 3.07 8.79
C SER A 17 -22.17 3.68 7.43
N GLU A 18 -22.38 2.82 6.43
CA GLU A 18 -22.84 3.23 5.09
C GLU A 18 -24.15 4.03 5.14
N TRP A 19 -25.07 3.64 6.02
CA TRP A 19 -26.31 4.40 6.21
C TRP A 19 -26.03 5.81 6.73
N GLY A 20 -25.19 5.94 7.76
CA GLY A 20 -24.82 7.24 8.32
C GLY A 20 -24.10 8.13 7.30
N LEU A 21 -23.24 7.55 6.47
CA LEU A 21 -22.60 8.23 5.35
C LEU A 21 -23.64 8.70 4.33
N SER A 22 -24.55 7.82 3.92
CA SER A 22 -25.64 8.12 3.00
C SER A 22 -26.54 9.27 3.48
N GLU A 23 -27.01 9.22 4.74
CA GLU A 23 -27.81 10.32 5.29
C GLU A 23 -27.00 11.63 5.38
N THR A 24 -25.71 11.55 5.71
CA THR A 24 -24.83 12.71 5.71
C THR A 24 -24.83 13.37 4.33
N LEU A 25 -24.58 12.61 3.26
CA LEU A 25 -24.56 13.16 1.89
C LEU A 25 -25.93 13.72 1.47
N ARG A 26 -27.04 13.07 1.86
CA ARG A 26 -28.40 13.60 1.62
C ARG A 26 -28.62 14.94 2.31
N LEU A 27 -28.22 15.07 3.57
CA LEU A 27 -28.37 16.32 4.31
C LEU A 27 -27.50 17.42 3.70
N LEU A 28 -26.26 17.13 3.33
CA LEU A 28 -25.39 18.08 2.63
C LEU A 28 -26.01 18.56 1.31
N ARG A 29 -26.65 17.66 0.54
CA ARG A 29 -27.42 18.03 -0.66
C ARG A 29 -28.65 18.87 -0.33
N GLN A 30 -29.47 18.44 0.64
CA GLN A 30 -30.72 19.09 1.03
C GLN A 30 -30.49 20.52 1.51
N TYR A 31 -29.44 20.74 2.29
CA TYR A 31 -29.02 22.07 2.79
C TYR A 31 -28.12 22.83 1.81
N ARG A 32 -27.95 22.33 0.58
CA ARG A 32 -27.21 22.98 -0.52
C ARG A 32 -25.75 23.33 -0.17
N ILE A 33 -25.06 22.42 0.52
CA ILE A 33 -23.67 22.60 0.97
C ILE A 33 -22.69 22.55 -0.21
N TYR A 34 -22.82 21.56 -1.10
CA TYR A 34 -21.82 21.27 -2.16
C TYR A 34 -21.45 22.42 -3.10
N ASN A 35 -22.34 23.40 -3.29
CA ASN A 35 -22.10 24.54 -4.19
C ASN A 35 -21.57 25.80 -3.48
N ASN A 36 -21.52 25.79 -2.15
CA ASN A 36 -21.20 26.96 -1.34
C ASN A 36 -20.02 26.72 -0.38
N ILE A 37 -19.79 25.47 -0.01
CA ILE A 37 -18.80 25.06 0.98
C ILE A 37 -18.04 23.87 0.41
N ALA A 38 -16.71 23.92 0.50
CA ALA A 38 -15.87 22.81 0.10
C ALA A 38 -16.18 21.57 0.96
N VAL A 39 -16.20 20.40 0.30
CA VAL A 39 -16.36 19.11 0.99
C VAL A 39 -15.18 18.23 0.63
N SER A 40 -14.52 17.67 1.64
CA SER A 40 -13.44 16.69 1.46
C SER A 40 -13.80 15.37 2.11
N VAL A 41 -13.20 14.29 1.61
CA VAL A 41 -13.37 12.94 2.15
C VAL A 41 -12.02 12.43 2.62
N ARG A 42 -11.99 11.89 3.83
CA ARG A 42 -10.78 11.36 4.46
C ARG A 42 -11.04 9.95 4.96
N ALA A 43 -10.22 9.00 4.52
CA ALA A 43 -10.08 7.70 5.18
C ALA A 43 -8.97 7.79 6.26
N GLY A 44 -7.73 7.44 5.91
CA GLY A 44 -6.57 7.47 6.83
C GLY A 44 -5.76 8.77 6.77
N GLY A 45 -5.97 9.61 5.75
CA GLY A 45 -5.26 10.88 5.62
C GLY A 45 -3.82 10.81 5.12
N HIS A 46 -3.43 9.70 4.51
CA HIS A 46 -2.10 9.47 3.93
C HIS A 46 -1.92 10.04 2.51
N GLY A 47 -2.83 10.90 2.04
CA GLY A 47 -2.66 11.59 0.78
C GLY A 47 -1.52 12.60 0.88
N TYR A 48 -0.52 12.52 -0.01
CA TYR A 48 0.61 13.45 -0.02
C TYR A 48 0.22 14.86 -0.46
N PHE A 49 -0.90 14.99 -1.17
CA PHE A 49 -1.53 16.27 -1.47
C PHE A 49 -2.69 16.51 -0.50
N ASN A 50 -2.94 17.76 -0.13
CA ASN A 50 -3.98 18.17 0.82
C ASN A 50 -5.44 17.89 0.36
N GLY A 51 -5.67 17.01 -0.62
CA GLY A 51 -7.00 16.68 -1.15
C GLY A 51 -7.93 15.98 -0.18
N ALA A 52 -7.42 15.46 0.95
CA ALA A 52 -8.23 14.89 2.02
C ALA A 52 -8.74 15.96 3.03
N SER A 53 -8.39 17.23 2.86
CA SER A 53 -8.79 18.35 3.72
C SER A 53 -9.35 19.51 2.90
N CYS A 54 -10.13 20.40 3.54
CA CYS A 54 -10.67 21.59 2.90
C CYS A 54 -11.07 22.64 3.96
N GLU A 55 -11.28 23.90 3.56
CA GLU A 55 -11.88 24.95 4.39
C GLU A 55 -13.42 24.83 4.35
N GLY A 56 -13.94 23.77 4.95
CA GLY A 56 -15.36 23.45 4.87
C GLY A 56 -15.73 22.22 5.70
N VAL A 57 -16.39 21.25 5.06
CA VAL A 57 -16.83 20.02 5.72
C VAL A 57 -15.91 18.86 5.31
N MET A 58 -15.27 18.23 6.30
CA MET A 58 -14.56 16.97 6.09
C MET A 58 -15.44 15.80 6.52
N ILE A 59 -15.63 14.84 5.63
CA ILE A 59 -16.23 13.55 5.93
C ILE A 59 -15.10 12.59 6.30
N ASN A 60 -15.06 12.19 7.56
CA ASN A 60 -14.03 11.33 8.11
C ASN A 60 -14.53 9.88 8.26
N LEU A 61 -14.03 8.99 7.43
CA LEU A 61 -14.42 7.58 7.35
C LEU A 61 -13.65 6.70 8.35
N SER A 62 -12.79 7.26 9.21
CA SER A 62 -11.94 6.48 10.13
C SER A 62 -12.69 5.55 11.08
N ASN A 63 -14.00 5.75 11.25
CA ASN A 63 -14.85 4.92 12.11
C ASN A 63 -15.56 3.78 11.35
N MET A 64 -15.48 3.75 10.02
CA MET A 64 -15.97 2.66 9.18
C MET A 64 -14.82 1.67 8.97
N THR A 65 -14.69 0.70 9.87
CA THR A 65 -13.53 -0.22 9.95
C THR A 65 -13.92 -1.70 9.92
N SER A 66 -15.15 -2.02 9.56
CA SER A 66 -15.62 -3.41 9.51
C SER A 66 -14.84 -4.21 8.46
N ALA A 67 -14.54 -5.46 8.80
CA ALA A 67 -13.88 -6.39 7.88
C ALA A 67 -14.45 -7.79 8.06
N CYS A 68 -14.69 -8.50 6.97
CA CYS A 68 -14.96 -9.93 7.00
C CYS A 68 -14.42 -10.63 5.74
N ILE A 69 -14.10 -11.93 5.88
CA ILE A 69 -13.71 -12.78 4.74
C ILE A 69 -14.87 -13.70 4.43
N LYS A 70 -15.23 -13.78 3.14
CA LYS A 70 -16.22 -14.73 2.62
C LYS A 70 -15.76 -15.21 1.25
N ASP A 71 -15.68 -16.53 1.06
CA ASP A 71 -15.35 -17.15 -0.24
C ASP A 71 -14.08 -16.56 -0.90
N ASP A 72 -12.99 -16.44 -0.13
CA ASP A 72 -11.73 -15.80 -0.54
C ASP A 72 -11.83 -14.33 -0.99
N VAL A 73 -12.88 -13.64 -0.55
CA VAL A 73 -13.05 -12.20 -0.73
C VAL A 73 -13.01 -11.51 0.62
N LEU A 74 -12.14 -10.52 0.76
CA LEU A 74 -12.14 -9.58 1.88
C LEU A 74 -13.14 -8.46 1.57
N ILE A 75 -14.17 -8.36 2.39
CA ILE A 75 -15.11 -7.25 2.40
C ILE A 75 -14.65 -6.29 3.48
N LEU A 76 -14.30 -5.06 3.08
CA LEU A 76 -13.60 -4.10 3.93
C LEU A 76 -14.22 -2.70 3.82
N ASP A 77 -14.47 -2.08 4.97
CA ASP A 77 -14.85 -0.67 5.04
C ASP A 77 -13.62 0.24 4.76
N PRO A 78 -13.83 1.44 4.16
CA PRO A 78 -12.75 2.31 3.68
C PRO A 78 -11.83 2.86 4.79
N GLY A 79 -12.30 2.92 6.04
CA GLY A 79 -11.55 3.42 7.18
C GLY A 79 -10.60 2.39 7.79
N GLY A 80 -10.70 1.11 7.43
CA GLY A 80 -9.82 0.06 7.93
C GLY A 80 -8.36 0.33 7.57
N ILE A 81 -7.48 0.37 8.57
CA ILE A 81 -6.04 0.58 8.34
C ILE A 81 -5.33 -0.71 7.92
N LEU A 82 -4.25 -0.59 7.14
CA LEU A 82 -3.51 -1.72 6.60
C LEU A 82 -2.98 -2.62 7.72
N GLY A 83 -2.44 -2.08 8.81
CA GLY A 83 -1.91 -2.90 9.91
C GLY A 83 -2.95 -3.85 10.51
N GLN A 84 -4.18 -3.37 10.72
CA GLN A 84 -5.28 -4.20 11.22
C GLN A 84 -5.74 -5.21 10.17
N THR A 85 -5.81 -4.77 8.91
CA THR A 85 -6.19 -5.62 7.77
C THR A 85 -5.19 -6.77 7.59
N ILE A 86 -3.90 -6.49 7.62
CA ILE A 86 -2.81 -7.47 7.52
C ILE A 86 -2.89 -8.47 8.67
N HIS A 87 -3.08 -8.00 9.91
CA HIS A 87 -3.24 -8.88 11.07
C HIS A 87 -4.46 -9.80 10.95
N TYR A 88 -5.56 -9.28 10.42
CA TYR A 88 -6.78 -10.05 10.19
C TYR A 88 -6.59 -11.12 9.10
N LEU A 89 -5.96 -10.75 7.97
CA LEU A 89 -5.67 -11.67 6.86
C LEU A 89 -4.67 -12.77 7.25
N ASN A 90 -3.64 -12.44 8.03
CA ASN A 90 -2.64 -13.39 8.49
C ASN A 90 -3.28 -14.53 9.32
N LYS A 91 -4.30 -14.23 10.14
CA LYS A 91 -5.05 -15.25 10.89
C LYS A 91 -5.84 -16.20 10.01
N ALA A 92 -6.15 -15.78 8.79
CA ALA A 92 -6.85 -16.58 7.79
C ALA A 92 -5.90 -17.23 6.77
N GLU A 93 -4.58 -17.10 6.94
CA GLU A 93 -3.57 -17.57 6.00
C GLU A 93 -3.76 -17.01 4.57
N LYS A 94 -4.26 -15.78 4.49
CA LYS A 94 -4.51 -15.06 3.23
C LYS A 94 -3.67 -13.80 3.13
N VAL A 95 -3.57 -13.27 1.92
CA VAL A 95 -2.97 -11.96 1.64
C VAL A 95 -3.68 -11.27 0.47
N VAL A 96 -3.52 -9.96 0.40
CA VAL A 96 -3.84 -9.12 -0.76
C VAL A 96 -2.66 -8.16 -0.96
N PRO A 97 -2.18 -7.89 -2.18
CA PRO A 97 -1.15 -6.86 -2.36
C PRO A 97 -1.58 -5.53 -1.74
N HIS A 98 -0.70 -4.93 -0.96
CA HIS A 98 -0.96 -3.69 -0.23
C HIS A 98 0.31 -2.82 -0.19
N GLY A 99 0.41 -1.89 0.76
CA GLY A 99 1.60 -1.06 1.00
C GLY A 99 2.21 -1.27 2.37
N ASP A 100 3.39 -0.71 2.59
CA ASP A 100 4.21 -1.00 3.78
C ASP A 100 3.82 -0.17 5.02
N CYS A 101 3.11 0.95 4.85
CA CYS A 101 2.73 1.83 5.96
C CYS A 101 1.44 1.36 6.65
N TYR A 102 1.56 0.85 7.87
CA TYR A 102 0.44 0.27 8.62
C TYR A 102 -0.73 1.21 8.91
N GLU A 103 -0.50 2.52 8.98
CA GLU A 103 -1.51 3.55 9.28
C GLU A 103 -2.29 4.01 8.04
N VAL A 104 -1.88 3.60 6.83
CA VAL A 104 -2.62 3.87 5.61
C VAL A 104 -3.98 3.17 5.68
N ALA A 105 -5.05 3.87 5.30
CA ALA A 105 -6.39 3.28 5.26
C ALA A 105 -6.77 2.73 3.87
N ALA A 106 -7.58 1.70 3.89
CA ALA A 106 -8.04 0.92 2.74
C ALA A 106 -8.66 1.79 1.63
N GLY A 107 -9.51 2.73 2.00
CA GLY A 107 -10.30 3.53 1.07
C GLY A 107 -9.45 4.25 0.02
N GLY A 108 -8.40 4.94 0.45
CA GLY A 108 -7.47 5.61 -0.47
C GLY A 108 -6.47 4.64 -1.11
N HIS A 109 -6.02 3.63 -0.35
CA HIS A 109 -4.99 2.71 -0.79
C HIS A 109 -5.43 1.84 -1.97
N PHE A 110 -6.55 1.14 -1.80
CA PHE A 110 -7.07 0.18 -2.77
C PHE A 110 -7.82 0.84 -3.93
N THR A 111 -8.08 2.16 -3.89
CA THR A 111 -8.75 2.88 -4.98
C THR A 111 -7.84 3.71 -5.87
N THR A 112 -6.54 3.76 -5.56
CA THR A 112 -5.55 4.55 -6.32
C THR A 112 -4.50 3.68 -6.97
N ALA A 113 -3.82 2.84 -6.19
CA ALA A 113 -2.87 1.85 -6.69
C ALA A 113 -2.60 0.84 -5.58
N GLY A 114 -1.93 1.28 -4.52
CA GLY A 114 -1.40 0.42 -3.46
C GLY A 114 -0.18 -0.38 -3.94
N TRP A 115 0.96 -0.17 -3.30
CA TRP A 115 2.23 -0.78 -3.69
C TRP A 115 3.12 -1.03 -2.48
N ASP A 116 3.78 -2.18 -2.50
CA ASP A 116 4.85 -2.61 -1.60
C ASP A 116 6.00 -3.26 -2.40
N VAL A 117 7.10 -3.48 -1.71
CA VAL A 117 8.26 -4.17 -2.29
C VAL A 117 8.08 -5.69 -2.32
N ILE A 118 7.20 -6.29 -1.52
CA ILE A 118 7.14 -7.74 -1.31
C ILE A 118 6.13 -8.43 -2.24
N LEU A 119 4.89 -7.96 -2.28
CA LEU A 119 3.78 -8.63 -2.95
C LEU A 119 3.57 -8.10 -4.36
N SER A 120 3.87 -6.83 -4.59
CA SER A 120 3.41 -6.12 -5.79
C SER A 120 4.00 -6.65 -7.08
N ARG A 121 5.26 -7.11 -7.07
CA ARG A 121 5.86 -7.76 -8.26
C ARG A 121 5.15 -9.07 -8.57
N LYS A 122 4.77 -9.89 -7.59
CA LYS A 122 4.11 -11.18 -7.86
C LYS A 122 2.62 -11.03 -8.15
N TYR A 123 1.90 -10.27 -7.33
CA TYR A 123 0.45 -10.25 -7.30
C TYR A 123 -0.18 -8.97 -7.89
N GLY A 124 0.62 -7.98 -8.28
CA GLY A 124 0.13 -6.70 -8.79
C GLY A 124 -0.09 -5.66 -7.70
N LEU A 125 -0.59 -4.48 -8.09
CA LEU A 125 -0.95 -3.37 -7.20
C LEU A 125 -2.23 -3.69 -6.43
N GLY A 126 -2.40 -3.10 -5.24
CA GLY A 126 -3.55 -3.36 -4.36
C GLY A 126 -4.92 -3.03 -4.96
N CYS A 127 -5.01 -2.14 -5.94
CA CYS A 127 -6.26 -1.86 -6.64
C CYS A 127 -6.64 -2.94 -7.65
N GLN A 128 -5.70 -3.79 -8.10
CA GLN A 128 -5.97 -4.79 -9.12
C GLN A 128 -6.84 -5.96 -8.61
N PRO A 129 -6.68 -6.46 -7.37
CA PRO A 129 -7.59 -7.45 -6.77
C PRO A 129 -9.01 -6.96 -6.48
N LEU A 130 -9.31 -5.67 -6.64
CA LEU A 130 -10.64 -5.15 -6.35
C LEU A 130 -11.67 -5.77 -7.31
N LEU A 131 -12.65 -6.50 -6.78
CA LEU A 131 -13.74 -7.12 -7.55
C LEU A 131 -14.94 -6.17 -7.70
N GLY A 132 -15.07 -5.25 -6.76
CA GLY A 132 -16.21 -4.35 -6.66
C GLY A 132 -16.29 -3.71 -5.30
N GLY A 133 -17.50 -3.27 -4.96
CA GLY A 133 -17.79 -2.69 -3.67
C GLY A 133 -19.05 -1.84 -3.69
N ARG A 134 -19.10 -0.87 -2.80
CA ARG A 134 -20.19 0.11 -2.74
C ARG A 134 -19.68 1.52 -2.82
N VAL A 135 -20.43 2.35 -3.54
CA VAL A 135 -20.20 3.78 -3.68
C VAL A 135 -21.47 4.52 -3.30
N VAL A 136 -21.37 5.43 -2.35
CA VAL A 136 -22.44 6.35 -2.01
C VAL A 136 -22.25 7.62 -2.84
N LEU A 137 -23.16 7.85 -3.78
CA LEU A 137 -23.16 9.05 -4.61
C LEU A 137 -23.36 10.31 -3.75
N TRP A 138 -23.00 11.47 -4.31
CA TRP A 138 -23.17 12.77 -3.64
C TRP A 138 -24.61 13.12 -3.26
N ASP A 139 -25.60 12.39 -3.79
CA ASP A 139 -26.98 12.51 -3.36
C ASP A 139 -27.44 11.49 -2.31
N GLY A 140 -26.53 10.67 -1.81
CA GLY A 140 -26.81 9.60 -0.85
C GLY A 140 -27.47 8.36 -1.45
N THR A 141 -27.47 8.21 -2.78
CA THR A 141 -27.80 6.93 -3.41
C THR A 141 -26.63 5.96 -3.24
N VAL A 142 -26.90 4.73 -2.83
CA VAL A 142 -25.89 3.67 -2.72
C VAL A 142 -25.90 2.82 -3.99
N LEU A 143 -24.75 2.71 -4.65
CA LEU A 143 -24.53 1.84 -5.79
C LEU A 143 -23.73 0.60 -5.39
N GLU A 144 -24.18 -0.56 -5.86
CA GLU A 144 -23.39 -1.80 -5.85
C GLU A 144 -22.58 -1.87 -7.17
N VAL A 145 -21.25 -1.74 -7.07
CA VAL A 145 -20.35 -1.59 -8.21
C VAL A 145 -19.56 -2.87 -8.44
N ASN A 146 -19.59 -3.37 -9.67
CA ASN A 146 -18.71 -4.41 -10.18
C ASN A 146 -18.59 -4.26 -11.71
N GLU A 147 -17.82 -5.15 -12.36
CA GLU A 147 -17.58 -5.12 -13.80
C GLU A 147 -18.84 -5.27 -14.66
N SER A 148 -19.93 -5.85 -14.13
CA SER A 148 -21.20 -6.03 -14.83
C SER A 148 -22.20 -4.90 -14.61
N SER A 149 -22.20 -4.24 -13.45
CA SER A 149 -23.18 -3.20 -13.11
C SER A 149 -22.76 -1.78 -13.51
N TYR A 150 -21.52 -1.40 -13.19
CA TYR A 150 -20.98 -0.06 -13.48
C TYR A 150 -19.51 -0.16 -13.91
N PRO A 151 -19.22 -0.67 -15.12
CA PRO A 151 -17.86 -0.96 -15.56
C PRO A 151 -16.92 0.25 -15.56
N ASP A 152 -17.41 1.43 -15.93
CA ASP A 152 -16.60 2.66 -15.93
C ASP A 152 -16.25 3.12 -14.51
N LEU A 153 -17.20 3.01 -13.57
CA LEU A 153 -16.95 3.31 -12.17
C LEU A 153 -16.05 2.26 -11.52
N MET A 154 -16.19 0.99 -11.92
CA MET A 154 -15.29 -0.08 -11.49
C MET A 154 -13.85 0.20 -11.96
N TRP A 155 -13.68 0.64 -13.20
CA TRP A 155 -12.38 1.10 -13.71
C TRP A 155 -11.84 2.29 -12.92
N ALA A 156 -12.68 3.29 -12.61
CA ALA A 156 -12.31 4.44 -11.79
C ALA A 156 -11.93 4.05 -10.35
N MET A 157 -12.57 3.02 -9.78
CA MET A 157 -12.21 2.46 -8.48
C MET A 157 -10.87 1.71 -8.51
N ARG A 158 -10.36 1.28 -9.68
CA ARG A 158 -9.04 0.66 -9.82
C ARG A 158 -7.93 1.66 -10.17
N GLY A 159 -8.03 2.90 -9.69
CA GLY A 159 -6.98 3.93 -9.84
C GLY A 159 -7.36 5.18 -10.62
N GLY A 160 -8.56 5.23 -11.20
CA GLY A 160 -9.06 6.33 -12.05
C GLY A 160 -9.87 7.40 -11.33
N ALA A 161 -9.61 7.68 -10.06
CA ALA A 161 -10.26 8.74 -9.26
C ALA A 161 -11.78 8.57 -9.02
N ALA A 162 -12.21 7.41 -8.50
CA ALA A 162 -13.61 7.16 -8.09
C ALA A 162 -14.22 8.22 -7.14
N ALA A 163 -13.39 8.97 -6.42
CA ALA A 163 -13.80 10.04 -5.53
C ALA A 163 -14.59 11.18 -6.22
N GLU A 164 -14.49 11.33 -7.55
CA GLU A 164 -15.28 12.31 -8.30
C GLU A 164 -16.78 11.94 -8.36
N VAL A 165 -17.09 10.64 -8.34
CA VAL A 165 -18.46 10.13 -8.50
C VAL A 165 -19.20 10.05 -7.15
N GLY A 166 -18.46 9.81 -6.08
CA GLY A 166 -19.01 9.70 -4.73
C GLY A 166 -17.99 9.16 -3.74
N VAL A 167 -18.49 8.60 -2.63
CA VAL A 167 -17.68 8.06 -1.54
C VAL A 167 -17.72 6.54 -1.56
N VAL A 168 -16.58 5.88 -1.74
CA VAL A 168 -16.47 4.43 -1.59
C VAL A 168 -16.72 4.05 -0.14
N SER A 169 -17.78 3.26 0.10
CA SER A 169 -18.21 2.81 1.44
C SER A 169 -17.87 1.35 1.74
N ARG A 170 -17.53 0.56 0.72
CA ARG A 170 -17.13 -0.85 0.85
C ARG A 170 -16.19 -1.24 -0.29
N LEU A 171 -15.18 -2.04 0.01
CA LEU A 171 -14.24 -2.63 -0.94
C LEU A 171 -14.35 -4.15 -0.86
N ASP A 172 -14.47 -4.80 -2.01
CA ASP A 172 -14.49 -6.27 -2.11
C ASP A 172 -13.21 -6.71 -2.83
N LEU A 173 -12.25 -7.25 -2.09
CA LEU A 173 -10.90 -7.58 -2.57
C LEU A 173 -10.72 -9.09 -2.69
N GLN A 174 -10.32 -9.54 -3.88
CA GLN A 174 -9.91 -10.93 -4.09
C GLN A 174 -8.65 -11.23 -3.27
N LEU A 175 -8.72 -12.26 -2.45
CA LEU A 175 -7.59 -12.76 -1.68
C LEU A 175 -6.85 -13.86 -2.44
N VAL A 176 -5.57 -14.00 -2.12
CA VAL A 176 -4.74 -15.15 -2.48
C VAL A 176 -4.19 -15.80 -1.22
N ASP A 177 -3.74 -17.04 -1.33
CA ASP A 177 -3.08 -17.73 -0.22
C ASP A 177 -1.80 -17.00 0.20
N ALA A 178 -1.58 -16.92 1.51
CA ALA A 178 -0.35 -16.35 2.04
C ALA A 178 0.87 -17.14 1.51
N PRO A 179 1.92 -16.46 1.01
CA PRO A 179 3.14 -17.12 0.59
C PRO A 179 3.75 -17.95 1.72
N LYS A 180 4.29 -19.13 1.40
CA LYS A 180 4.96 -20.01 2.39
C LYS A 180 6.23 -19.41 2.97
N TYR A 181 6.88 -18.51 2.22
CA TYR A 181 8.12 -17.88 2.59
C TYR A 181 8.01 -16.37 2.41
N ALA A 182 8.65 -15.64 3.31
CA ALA A 182 9.01 -14.24 3.15
C ALA A 182 10.45 -14.10 3.66
N THR A 183 11.38 -13.86 2.75
CA THR A 183 12.80 -13.73 3.06
C THR A 183 13.28 -12.35 2.62
N TRP A 184 14.22 -11.78 3.35
CA TRP A 184 14.79 -10.49 2.99
C TRP A 184 16.26 -10.39 3.40
N ARG A 185 16.96 -9.46 2.77
CA ARG A 185 18.31 -9.05 3.15
C ARG A 185 18.43 -7.55 2.92
N GLU A 186 18.98 -6.85 3.89
CA GLU A 186 19.40 -5.47 3.72
C GLU A 186 20.93 -5.40 3.77
N SER A 187 21.51 -4.56 2.93
CA SER A 187 22.94 -4.32 2.91
C SER A 187 23.21 -2.84 2.64
N VAL A 188 24.30 -2.31 3.19
CA VAL A 188 24.74 -0.93 2.97
C VAL A 188 25.93 -0.95 2.04
N LEU A 189 25.82 -0.24 0.92
CA LEU A 189 26.84 -0.13 -0.10
C LEU A 189 27.58 1.20 0.05
N ASP A 190 28.91 1.12 0.04
CA ASP A 190 29.76 2.29 -0.23
C ASP A 190 29.73 2.66 -1.73
N LEU A 191 30.32 3.80 -2.10
CA LEU A 191 30.35 4.24 -3.50
C LEU A 191 31.11 3.29 -4.43
N ARG A 192 32.07 2.50 -3.91
CA ARG A 192 32.81 1.51 -4.70
C ARG A 192 31.91 0.32 -5.03
N GLN A 193 31.19 -0.21 -4.05
CA GLN A 193 30.23 -1.30 -4.22
C GLN A 193 29.06 -0.89 -5.13
N LEU A 194 28.53 0.33 -4.95
CA LEU A 194 27.48 0.85 -5.82
C LEU A 194 27.97 1.01 -7.27
N ARG A 195 29.21 1.47 -7.47
CA ARG A 195 29.84 1.55 -8.80
C ARG A 195 29.91 0.17 -9.46
N VAL A 196 30.33 -0.87 -8.74
CA VAL A 196 30.34 -2.24 -9.26
C VAL A 196 28.94 -2.65 -9.73
N CYS A 197 27.90 -2.35 -8.97
CA CYS A 197 26.51 -2.67 -9.37
C CYS A 197 26.11 -1.95 -10.67
N ILE A 198 26.42 -0.66 -10.79
CA ILE A 198 26.09 0.16 -11.97
C ILE A 198 26.86 -0.30 -13.20
N GLU A 199 28.18 -0.49 -13.08
CA GLU A 199 29.05 -0.93 -14.18
C GLU A 199 28.69 -2.34 -14.68
N ASN A 200 28.10 -3.17 -13.81
CA ASN A 200 27.59 -4.50 -14.16
C ASN A 200 26.11 -4.52 -14.58
N ASN A 201 25.53 -3.37 -14.92
CA ASN A 201 24.16 -3.21 -15.45
C ASN A 201 23.07 -3.80 -14.54
N ILE A 202 23.16 -3.57 -13.23
CA ILE A 202 22.22 -4.14 -12.25
C ILE A 202 20.75 -3.88 -12.58
N VAL A 203 20.40 -2.70 -13.09
CA VAL A 203 19.01 -2.35 -13.44
C VAL A 203 18.47 -3.27 -14.52
N ALA A 204 19.23 -3.49 -15.60
CA ALA A 204 18.83 -4.36 -16.70
C ALA A 204 18.74 -5.82 -16.23
N LYS A 205 19.67 -6.28 -15.39
CA LYS A 205 19.65 -7.63 -14.82
C LYS A 205 18.47 -7.84 -13.87
N ALA A 206 18.12 -6.82 -13.08
CA ALA A 206 16.98 -6.87 -12.16
C ALA A 206 15.63 -6.98 -12.86
N VAL A 207 15.51 -6.48 -14.10
CA VAL A 207 14.30 -6.67 -14.94
C VAL A 207 14.05 -8.16 -15.20
N GLY A 208 15.10 -8.96 -15.35
CA GLY A 208 15.02 -10.39 -15.61
C GLY A 208 14.72 -11.26 -14.37
N LEU A 209 14.71 -10.68 -13.16
CA LEU A 209 14.46 -11.46 -11.94
C LEU A 209 13.02 -12.03 -11.92
N PRO A 210 12.83 -13.24 -11.36
CA PRO A 210 11.51 -13.79 -11.08
C PRO A 210 10.62 -12.79 -10.33
N ARG A 211 9.30 -12.89 -10.53
CA ARG A 211 8.34 -11.94 -9.95
C ARG A 211 8.23 -12.08 -8.43
N GLU A 212 8.64 -13.22 -7.89
CA GLU A 212 8.79 -13.50 -6.47
C GLU A 212 9.88 -12.68 -5.80
N LEU A 213 10.87 -12.17 -6.56
CA LEU A 213 12.04 -11.49 -6.04
C LEU A 213 12.01 -10.02 -6.44
N SER A 214 12.15 -9.15 -5.43
CA SER A 214 12.26 -7.72 -5.56
C SER A 214 13.62 -7.24 -5.06
N ILE A 215 14.19 -6.28 -5.79
CA ILE A 215 15.36 -5.53 -5.35
C ILE A 215 15.00 -4.05 -5.28
N TYR A 216 15.36 -3.42 -4.17
CA TYR A 216 15.04 -2.03 -3.88
C TYR A 216 16.30 -1.30 -3.43
N PHE A 217 16.54 -0.13 -4.00
CA PHE A 217 17.66 0.73 -3.65
C PHE A 217 17.16 2.02 -3.02
N LYS A 218 17.77 2.42 -1.91
CA LYS A 218 17.48 3.68 -1.22
C LYS A 218 18.78 4.42 -0.96
N VAL A 219 18.94 5.59 -1.59
CA VAL A 219 20.05 6.49 -1.31
C VAL A 219 19.63 7.45 -0.20
N VAL A 220 20.41 7.50 0.87
CA VAL A 220 20.15 8.38 2.03
C VAL A 220 21.37 9.23 2.36
N PHE A 221 21.11 10.46 2.77
CA PHE A 221 22.12 11.38 3.27
C PHE A 221 22.14 11.29 4.79
N VAL A 222 23.25 10.81 5.34
CA VAL A 222 23.42 10.64 6.79
C VAL A 222 24.21 11.83 7.32
N GLN A 223 23.71 12.45 8.38
CA GLN A 223 24.39 13.57 9.02
C GLN A 223 25.82 13.15 9.43
N LYS A 224 26.82 13.97 9.08
CA LYS A 224 28.27 13.74 9.32
C LYS A 224 28.95 12.71 8.38
N LYS A 225 28.26 12.14 7.40
CA LYS A 225 28.93 11.44 6.29
C LYS A 225 29.11 12.40 5.11
N GLU A 226 30.32 12.45 4.55
CA GLU A 226 30.61 13.28 3.37
C GLU A 226 29.94 12.71 2.11
N GLU A 227 29.86 11.38 2.00
CA GLU A 227 29.25 10.68 0.87
C GLU A 227 27.86 10.10 1.23
N PRO A 228 26.92 10.05 0.27
CA PRO A 228 25.64 9.38 0.47
C PRO A 228 25.85 7.88 0.64
N VAL A 229 25.02 7.24 1.46
CA VAL A 229 25.01 5.78 1.60
C VAL A 229 23.86 5.18 0.83
N CYS A 230 24.10 4.05 0.20
CA CYS A 230 23.09 3.34 -0.57
C CYS A 230 22.68 2.07 0.18
N HIS A 231 21.43 2.00 0.62
CA HIS A 231 20.85 0.76 1.11
C HIS A 231 20.32 -0.03 -0.08
N VAL A 232 20.64 -1.31 -0.13
CA VAL A 232 19.99 -2.28 -1.00
C VAL A 232 19.19 -3.25 -0.14
N SER A 233 17.93 -3.41 -0.48
CA SER A 233 17.05 -4.39 0.16
C SER A 233 16.59 -5.40 -0.90
N LEU A 234 16.79 -6.67 -0.61
CA LEU A 234 16.29 -7.81 -1.37
C LEU A 234 15.11 -8.37 -0.60
N PHE A 235 13.98 -8.56 -1.27
CA PHE A 235 12.80 -9.21 -0.72
C PHE A 235 12.39 -10.35 -1.62
N SER A 236 11.97 -11.48 -1.04
CA SER A 236 11.57 -12.64 -1.83
C SER A 236 10.51 -13.50 -1.16
N LEU A 237 9.65 -14.07 -1.99
CA LEU A 237 8.65 -15.07 -1.62
C LEU A 237 9.15 -16.52 -1.78
N LEU A 238 10.47 -16.71 -1.95
CA LEU A 238 11.14 -17.99 -2.10
C LEU A 238 12.04 -18.30 -0.89
N PRO A 239 12.41 -19.58 -0.67
CA PRO A 239 13.44 -19.96 0.30
C PRO A 239 14.79 -19.30 0.02
N VAL A 240 15.57 -19.12 1.09
CA VAL A 240 16.91 -18.54 1.04
C VAL A 240 17.84 -19.20 0.01
N SER A 241 17.89 -20.53 0.00
CA SER A 241 18.78 -21.29 -0.89
C SER A 241 18.49 -21.02 -2.37
N GLU A 242 17.21 -20.94 -2.73
CA GLU A 242 16.75 -20.64 -4.08
C GLU A 242 17.09 -19.19 -4.46
N ASN A 243 16.88 -18.23 -3.54
CA ASN A 243 17.23 -16.83 -3.76
C ASN A 243 18.71 -16.64 -4.08
N ILE A 244 19.61 -17.27 -3.33
CA ILE A 244 21.05 -17.15 -3.56
C ILE A 244 21.39 -17.66 -4.97
N SER A 245 20.79 -18.77 -5.40
CA SER A 245 21.03 -19.33 -6.72
C SER A 245 20.53 -18.41 -7.83
N ILE A 246 19.27 -17.94 -7.73
CA ILE A 246 18.65 -17.03 -8.71
C ILE A 246 19.46 -15.74 -8.82
N LEU A 247 19.81 -15.13 -7.69
CA LEU A 247 20.53 -13.87 -7.66
C LEU A 247 21.93 -14.00 -8.27
N ARG A 248 22.66 -15.10 -8.00
CA ARG A 248 23.96 -15.35 -8.64
C ARG A 248 23.84 -15.57 -10.14
N GLU A 249 22.80 -16.28 -10.59
CA GLU A 249 22.54 -16.50 -12.01
C GLU A 249 22.20 -15.19 -12.73
N HIS A 250 21.31 -14.38 -12.17
CA HIS A 250 20.78 -13.18 -12.83
C HIS A 250 21.67 -11.95 -12.66
N LEU A 251 22.17 -11.71 -11.45
CA LEU A 251 22.99 -10.53 -11.13
C LEU A 251 24.48 -10.79 -11.40
N GLY A 252 24.93 -12.03 -11.25
CA GLY A 252 26.33 -12.43 -11.33
C GLY A 252 27.08 -12.24 -10.01
N ASN A 253 28.17 -13.00 -9.84
CA ASN A 253 28.94 -13.02 -8.59
C ASN A 253 29.48 -11.63 -8.21
N GLY A 254 29.95 -10.83 -9.16
CA GLY A 254 30.50 -9.50 -8.85
C GLY A 254 29.50 -8.56 -8.16
N ILE A 255 28.22 -8.60 -8.55
CA ILE A 255 27.16 -7.82 -7.87
C ILE A 255 26.85 -8.44 -6.50
N MET A 256 26.77 -9.77 -6.44
CA MET A 256 26.47 -10.47 -5.18
C MET A 256 27.55 -10.28 -4.13
N ASP A 257 28.82 -10.24 -4.55
CA ASP A 257 29.95 -9.95 -3.68
C ASP A 257 29.92 -8.49 -3.23
N ALA A 258 29.46 -7.56 -4.07
CA ALA A 258 29.27 -6.16 -3.68
C ALA A 258 28.20 -5.99 -2.60
N PHE A 259 27.24 -6.91 -2.48
CA PHE A 259 26.24 -6.90 -1.40
C PHE A 259 26.74 -7.49 -0.08
N SER A 260 27.97 -8.02 -0.02
CA SER A 260 28.57 -8.45 1.23
C SER A 260 28.94 -7.25 2.11
N ASP A 261 28.67 -7.33 3.42
CA ASP A 261 28.82 -6.19 4.32
C ASP A 261 30.28 -5.70 4.39
N VAL A 262 30.44 -4.38 4.45
CA VAL A 262 31.75 -3.72 4.64
C VAL A 262 32.34 -4.02 6.03
N GLU A 263 31.53 -4.52 6.97
CA GLU A 263 31.93 -4.84 8.34
C GLU A 263 31.56 -6.27 8.73
N GLY A 264 32.32 -7.26 8.24
CA GLY A 264 32.65 -8.49 8.97
C GLY A 264 31.52 -9.42 9.45
N GLY A 265 30.26 -9.18 9.12
CA GLY A 265 29.17 -10.12 9.34
C GLY A 265 29.29 -11.29 8.38
N ALA A 266 29.41 -12.51 8.91
CA ALA A 266 29.47 -13.70 8.06
C ALA A 266 28.27 -13.74 7.09
N PRO A 267 28.45 -14.19 5.83
CA PRO A 267 27.38 -14.25 4.83
C PRO A 267 26.15 -15.08 5.25
N ASP A 268 26.29 -15.89 6.31
CA ASP A 268 25.28 -16.79 6.86
C ASP A 268 24.49 -16.21 8.06
N GLN A 269 24.82 -15.02 8.58
CA GLN A 269 24.26 -14.54 9.86
C GLN A 269 22.96 -13.72 9.78
N LEU A 270 22.38 -13.50 8.60
CA LEU A 270 21.15 -12.68 8.48
C LEU A 270 20.04 -13.33 7.64
N LEU A 271 20.14 -14.64 7.35
CA LEU A 271 19.13 -15.36 6.56
C LEU A 271 18.18 -16.23 7.39
N THR A 272 18.17 -16.06 8.70
CA THR A 272 17.22 -16.75 9.58
C THR A 272 16.39 -15.74 10.36
N SER A 273 15.19 -15.49 9.88
CA SER A 273 14.08 -15.49 10.81
C SER A 273 12.93 -16.27 10.18
N GLU A 274 12.76 -17.51 10.62
CA GLU A 274 11.43 -18.09 10.74
C GLU A 274 10.65 -17.23 11.75
N CYS A 275 10.15 -16.07 11.32
CA CYS A 275 9.31 -15.23 12.15
C CYS A 275 8.13 -14.70 11.33
N CYS A 276 7.12 -15.55 11.19
CA CYS A 276 5.73 -15.11 11.14
C CYS A 276 5.29 -14.51 12.50
N ARG A 277 6.03 -13.55 13.04
CA ARG A 277 5.58 -12.71 14.16
C ARG A 277 6.07 -11.28 13.96
N PRO A 278 5.17 -10.30 13.82
CA PRO A 278 5.55 -8.90 13.86
C PRO A 278 6.19 -8.58 15.22
N PRO A 279 7.06 -7.56 15.29
CA PRO A 279 7.64 -7.13 16.56
C PRO A 279 6.52 -6.81 17.56
N PRO A 280 6.67 -7.21 18.84
CA PRO A 280 5.72 -6.81 19.87
C PRO A 280 5.77 -5.29 20.04
N PHE A 281 4.60 -4.65 20.05
CA PHE A 281 4.42 -3.30 20.59
C PHE A 281 4.55 -3.31 22.11
#